data_AF-A0A440UZQ1-F1
#
_entry.id   AF-A0A440UZQ1-F1
#
_cell.length_a   1.000
_cell.length_b   1.000
_cell.length_c   1.000
_cell.angle_alpha   90.00
_cell.angle_beta   90.00
_cell.angle_gamma   90.00
#
_symmetry.space_group_name_H-M   'P 1'
#
loop_
_entity.id
_entity.type
_entity.pdbx_description
1 polymer ?
#
loop_
_entity_poly.entity_id
_entity_poly.type
_entity_poly.pdbx_seq_one_letter_code
_entity_poly.pdbx_strand_id
1 'polypeptide(L)'
;MTRLKERIIGLIGAVGPIPVSEYMALCLFDPEDGYYTTREPFGAAGDFVTAPEISQMFGELVAVWLYQAWQGGGRPLPATFAEIGPGRGTLMK
;
A
#
# COMPACT_ATOMS: atom_id res chain seq x y z
N MET A 1 -17.55 -20.62 -3.44
CA MET A 1 -16.16 -20.33 -2.98
C MET A 1 -15.56 -19.32 -3.95
N THR A 2 -14.63 -18.46 -3.55
CA THR A 2 -14.01 -17.49 -4.48
C THR A 2 -13.10 -18.23 -5.47
N ARG A 3 -12.98 -17.74 -6.71
CA ARG A 3 -12.14 -18.33 -7.75
C ARG A 3 -10.67 -18.41 -7.32
N LEU A 4 -10.18 -17.37 -6.65
CA LEU A 4 -8.84 -17.36 -6.03
C LEU A 4 -8.62 -18.50 -5.04
N LYS A 5 -9.61 -18.84 -4.20
CA LYS A 5 -9.50 -19.94 -3.24
C LYS A 5 -9.26 -21.27 -3.95
N GLU A 6 -9.98 -21.53 -5.04
CA GLU A 6 -9.82 -22.76 -5.83
C GLU A 6 -8.42 -22.84 -6.47
N ARG A 7 -7.91 -21.72 -6.99
CA ARG A 7 -6.55 -21.62 -7.53
C ARG A 7 -5.48 -21.88 -6.45
N ILE A 8 -5.63 -21.32 -5.25
CA ILE A 8 -4.70 -21.53 -4.13
C ILE A 8 -4.71 -23.00 -3.69
N ILE A 9 -5.90 -23.63 -3.59
CA ILE A 9 -6.02 -25.06 -3.28
C ILE A 9 -5.29 -25.90 -4.34
N GLY A 10 -5.50 -25.59 -5.63
CA GLY A 10 -4.83 -26.26 -6.74
C GLY A 10 -3.31 -26.12 -6.68
N LEU A 11 -2.80 -24.92 -6.39
CA LEU A 11 -1.37 -24.66 -6.22
C LEU A 11 -0.80 -25.52 -5.09
N ILE A 12 -1.37 -25.47 -3.90
CA ILE A 12 -0.91 -26.23 -2.73
C ILE A 12 -0.96 -27.74 -3.00
N GLY A 13 -1.98 -28.22 -3.72
CA GLY A 13 -2.08 -29.62 -4.13
C GLY A 13 -0.95 -30.05 -5.08
N ALA A 14 -0.45 -29.14 -5.91
CA ALA A 14 0.59 -29.42 -6.91
C ALA A 14 2.02 -29.27 -6.36
N VAL A 15 2.28 -28.23 -5.55
CA VAL A 15 3.63 -27.87 -5.08
C VAL A 15 3.88 -28.19 -3.61
N GLY A 16 2.85 -28.63 -2.89
CA GLY A 16 2.88 -28.79 -1.44
C GLY A 16 2.52 -27.50 -0.70
N PRO A 17 2.65 -27.48 0.64
CA PRO A 17 2.34 -26.32 1.45
C PRO A 17 3.14 -25.08 1.01
N ILE A 18 2.45 -23.95 0.90
CA ILE A 18 3.07 -22.65 0.62
C ILE A 18 3.29 -21.85 1.91
N PRO A 19 4.30 -20.96 1.97
CA PRO A 19 4.45 -20.03 3.07
C PRO A 19 3.26 -19.09 3.21
N VAL A 20 2.98 -18.64 4.44
CA VAL A 20 1.93 -17.64 4.71
C VAL A 20 2.18 -16.35 3.92
N SER A 21 3.45 -15.96 3.71
CA SER A 21 3.80 -14.78 2.91
C SER A 21 3.32 -14.90 1.46
N GLU A 22 3.41 -16.08 0.86
CA GLU A 22 2.94 -16.33 -0.50
C GLU A 22 1.40 -16.34 -0.57
N TYR A 23 0.75 -16.98 0.41
CA TYR A 23 -0.71 -16.91 0.54
C TYR A 23 -1.19 -15.45 0.64
N MET A 24 -0.56 -14.65 1.50
CA MET A 24 -0.90 -13.23 1.66
C MET A 24 -0.66 -12.44 0.37
N ALA A 25 0.44 -12.70 -0.33
CA ALA A 25 0.71 -12.05 -1.60
C ALA A 25 -0.38 -12.34 -2.64
N LEU A 26 -0.85 -13.60 -2.74
CA LEU A 26 -1.96 -13.97 -3.60
C LEU A 26 -3.27 -13.27 -3.19
N CYS A 27 -3.62 -13.30 -1.90
CA CYS A 27 -4.83 -12.64 -1.42
C CYS A 27 -4.82 -11.11 -1.62
N LEU A 28 -3.67 -10.48 -1.50
CA LEU A 28 -3.55 -9.02 -1.56
C LEU A 28 -3.36 -8.50 -2.99
N PHE A 29 -2.58 -9.20 -3.82
CA PHE A 29 -2.05 -8.66 -5.07
C PHE A 29 -2.34 -9.53 -6.30
N ASP A 30 -3.16 -10.58 -6.19
CA ASP A 30 -3.59 -11.31 -7.38
C ASP A 30 -4.21 -10.35 -8.43
N PRO A 31 -3.85 -10.48 -9.72
CA PRO A 31 -4.33 -9.56 -10.75
C PRO A 31 -5.85 -9.58 -10.97
N GLU A 32 -6.50 -10.72 -10.75
CA GLU A 32 -7.92 -10.91 -11.04
C GLU A 32 -8.79 -10.82 -9.79
N ASP A 33 -8.27 -11.22 -8.63
CA ASP A 33 -9.03 -11.40 -7.39
C ASP A 33 -8.39 -10.73 -6.16
N GLY A 34 -7.24 -10.06 -6.32
CA GLY A 34 -6.45 -9.50 -5.22
C GLY A 34 -7.11 -8.29 -4.57
N TYR A 35 -7.09 -8.24 -3.24
CA TYR A 35 -7.77 -7.21 -2.45
C TYR A 35 -7.36 -5.78 -2.81
N TYR A 36 -6.07 -5.49 -2.94
CA TYR A 36 -5.58 -4.16 -3.33
C TYR A 36 -5.60 -3.91 -4.83
N THR A 37 -5.76 -4.95 -5.65
CA THR A 37 -5.78 -4.84 -7.11
C THR A 37 -7.17 -4.51 -7.63
N THR A 38 -8.21 -5.13 -7.07
CA THR A 38 -9.56 -5.11 -7.65
C THR A 38 -10.55 -4.25 -6.86
N ARG A 39 -10.12 -3.64 -5.75
CA ARG A 39 -10.98 -2.86 -4.85
C ARG A 39 -10.35 -1.53 -4.53
N GLU A 40 -11.19 -0.58 -4.10
CA GLU A 40 -10.76 0.70 -3.54
C GLU A 40 -11.02 0.66 -2.02
N PRO A 41 -10.07 0.14 -1.20
CA PRO A 41 -10.33 -0.13 0.22
C PRO A 41 -10.22 1.10 1.12
N PHE A 42 -9.76 2.24 0.58
CA PHE A 42 -9.40 3.42 1.37
C PHE A 42 -10.54 4.44 1.46
N GLY A 43 -10.66 5.07 2.62
CA GLY A 43 -11.52 6.24 2.85
C GLY A 43 -12.80 5.90 3.60
N ALA A 44 -13.66 6.91 3.83
CA ALA A 44 -14.87 6.74 4.65
C ALA A 44 -15.89 5.72 4.10
N ALA A 45 -15.86 5.48 2.78
CA ALA A 45 -16.69 4.47 2.12
C ALA A 45 -15.95 3.14 1.87
N GLY A 46 -14.66 3.07 2.18
CA GLY A 46 -13.83 1.88 2.07
C GLY A 46 -13.90 1.02 3.35
N ASP A 47 -13.03 0.01 3.42
CA ASP A 47 -12.95 -0.87 4.57
C ASP A 47 -12.21 -0.21 5.75
N PHE A 48 -11.36 0.78 5.48
CA PHE A 48 -10.65 1.55 6.49
C PHE A 48 -10.24 2.95 5.99
N VAL A 49 -10.00 3.86 6.94
CA VAL A 49 -9.48 5.21 6.69
C VAL A 49 -8.01 5.31 7.10
N THR A 50 -7.22 6.14 6.42
CA THR A 50 -5.81 6.41 6.72
C THR A 50 -5.58 7.84 7.19
N ALA A 51 -4.50 8.12 7.93
CA ALA A 51 -4.25 9.44 8.51
C ALA A 51 -4.29 10.62 7.50
N PRO A 52 -3.74 10.51 6.27
CA PRO A 52 -3.87 11.57 5.26
C PRO A 52 -5.32 11.87 4.86
N GLU A 53 -6.21 10.88 4.95
CA GLU A 53 -7.64 11.04 4.61
C GLU A 53 -8.46 11.65 5.75
N ILE A 54 -7.92 11.70 6.98
CA ILE A 54 -8.61 12.25 8.15
C ILE A 54 -8.34 13.76 8.29
N SER A 55 -7.08 14.19 8.10
CA SER A 55 -6.69 15.58 8.32
C SER A 55 -5.47 15.98 7.51
N GLN A 56 -5.58 17.13 6.83
CA GLN A 56 -4.47 17.77 6.12
C GLN A 56 -3.24 18.00 7.01
N MET A 57 -3.45 18.20 8.32
CA MET A 57 -2.37 18.43 9.28
C MET A 57 -1.34 17.31 9.28
N PHE A 58 -1.76 16.07 8.98
CA PHE A 58 -0.82 14.96 8.88
C PHE A 58 0.18 15.17 7.73
N GLY A 59 -0.30 15.55 6.54
CA GLY A 59 0.57 15.83 5.39
C GLY A 59 1.45 17.06 5.60
N GLU A 60 0.89 18.13 6.17
CA GLU A 60 1.65 19.35 6.49
C GLU A 60 2.84 19.06 7.43
N LEU A 61 2.62 18.24 8.46
CA LEU A 61 3.68 17.87 9.40
C LEU A 61 4.74 16.96 8.76
N VAL A 62 4.34 16.04 7.88
CA VAL A 62 5.28 15.22 7.08
C VAL A 62 6.12 16.12 6.16
N ALA A 63 5.52 17.14 5.53
CA ALA A 63 6.25 18.09 4.70
C ALA A 63 7.29 18.90 5.49
N VAL A 64 6.92 19.38 6.70
CA VAL A 64 7.87 20.06 7.60
C VAL A 64 9.02 19.12 7.97
N TRP A 65 8.73 17.86 8.30
CA TRP A 65 9.76 16.87 8.61
C TRP A 65 10.69 16.61 7.42
N LEU A 66 10.13 16.41 6.21
CA LEU A 66 10.89 16.21 4.99
C LEU A 66 11.83 17.39 4.68
N TYR A 67 11.32 18.62 4.83
CA TYR A 67 12.13 19.82 4.65
C TYR A 67 13.27 19.89 5.66
N GLN A 68 13.01 19.62 6.95
CA GLN A 68 14.04 19.61 7.98
C GLN A 68 15.09 18.51 7.72
N ALA A 69 14.68 17.33 7.30
CA ALA A 69 15.60 16.24 6.96
C ALA A 69 16.49 16.61 5.76
N TRP A 70 15.92 17.22 4.71
CA TRP A 70 16.68 17.72 3.56
C TRP A 70 17.69 18.81 3.96
N GLN A 71 17.28 19.74 4.82
CA GLN A 71 18.17 20.78 5.37
C GLN A 71 19.32 20.15 6.16
N GLY A 72 19.01 19.19 7.05
CA GLY A 72 20.00 18.47 7.86
C GLY A 72 20.97 17.63 7.02
N GLY A 73 20.52 17.16 5.86
CA GLY A 73 21.34 16.45 4.87
C GLY A 73 22.24 17.35 4.01
N GLY A 74 22.30 18.67 4.29
CA GLY A 74 23.15 19.60 3.55
C GLY A 74 22.54 20.12 2.25
N ARG A 75 21.21 20.07 2.11
CA ARG A 75 20.47 20.60 0.95
C ARG A 75 20.90 19.99 -0.40
N PRO A 76 21.03 18.65 -0.51
CA PRO A 76 21.50 18.02 -1.73
C PRO A 76 20.54 18.30 -2.90
N LEU A 77 21.12 18.51 -4.09
CA LEU A 77 20.40 18.66 -5.35
C LEU A 77 21.01 17.75 -6.43
N PRO A 78 20.19 17.07 -7.25
CA PRO A 78 18.72 17.07 -7.21
C PRO A 78 18.17 16.32 -5.98
N ALA A 79 17.02 16.75 -5.47
CA ALA A 79 16.32 16.08 -4.39
C ALA A 79 15.24 15.13 -4.96
N THR A 80 15.04 13.97 -4.33
CA THR A 80 13.99 13.02 -4.69
C THR A 80 13.14 12.72 -3.46
N PHE A 81 11.84 12.94 -3.59
CA PHE A 81 10.84 12.51 -2.61
C PHE A 81 10.10 11.31 -3.19
N ALA A 82 10.17 10.17 -2.50
CA ALA A 82 9.56 8.92 -2.92
C ALA A 82 8.54 8.46 -1.89
N GLU A 83 7.33 8.14 -2.33
CA GLU A 83 6.28 7.56 -1.51
C GLU A 83 5.97 6.15 -2.02
N ILE A 84 6.04 5.17 -1.11
CA ILE A 84 5.76 3.76 -1.44
C ILE A 84 4.31 3.48 -1.08
N GLY A 85 3.53 3.04 -2.07
CA GLY A 85 2.12 2.74 -1.88
C GLY A 85 1.30 3.99 -1.53
N PRO A 86 1.23 5.00 -2.41
CA PRO A 86 0.64 6.30 -2.10
C PRO A 86 -0.88 6.26 -1.85
N GLY A 87 -1.52 5.09 -1.97
CA GLY A 87 -2.97 4.95 -1.92
C GLY A 87 -3.62 5.85 -2.98
N ARG A 88 -4.39 6.84 -2.51
CA ARG A 88 -5.03 7.87 -3.37
C ARG A 88 -4.10 9.05 -3.73
N GLY A 89 -2.85 9.03 -3.27
CA GLY A 89 -1.89 10.12 -3.41
C GLY A 89 -2.15 11.32 -2.50
N THR A 90 -3.08 11.21 -1.54
CA THR A 90 -3.52 12.33 -0.71
C THR A 90 -2.40 12.93 0.14
N LEU A 91 -1.40 12.14 0.54
CA LEU A 91 -0.25 12.63 1.30
C LEU A 91 0.66 13.56 0.49
N MET A 92 0.78 13.33 -0.82
CA MET A 92 1.70 14.04 -1.71
C MET A 92 1.01 15.06 -2.65
N LYS A 93 -0.30 15.26 -2.46
CA LYS A 93 -1.06 16.31 -3.17
C LYS A 93 -0.68 17.70 -2.68
#